data_AF-A0A2T6BTU4-F1
#
_entry.id   AF-A0A2T6BTU4-F1
#
_cell.length_a   1.000
_cell.length_b   1.000
_cell.length_c   1.000
_cell.angle_alpha   90.00
_cell.angle_beta   90.00
_cell.angle_gamma   90.00
#
_symmetry.space_group_name_H-M   'P 1'
#
loop_
_entity.id
_entity.type
_entity.pdbx_description
1 polymer ?
#
loop_
_entity_poly.entity_id
_entity_poly.type
_entity_poly.pdbx_seq_one_letter_code
_entity_poly.pdbx_strand_id
1 'polypeptide(L)'
;MECSNILEAALKKGNIDRLLFRGSNDKVLITDLQRTLFELGFRKELKWDNYQADGDYGRATATAVAAFAKRNGVNTNGDKVTDDLAKLILERHDFLPEMYVLWQIHTSDLRTKKYISKGTKMSITAIQVFLNTEGYGEELNFAKFGADGFYGNSTRNAVIKYASDHNIQSDGDLLTRPLINLFLNDINQYYGAKWSDLAPQNLPSKKSPLVLFEASNFSGKPCRADVEFVPALEKINGYAKRANVFVYVTSSFRTTTNVQGAIVPPATFSNHLAGHGIDMNLQYGNGKWANSKVLAKYPNVPDPVKFFLTLIIDDPELRWGGNFNTKDPVHIDDHLNKDLTVWRKRYQVMQEAVQLGKV
;
A
#
# COMPACT_ATOMS: atom_id res chain seq x y z
N MET A 1 -4.03 -7.66 4.35
CA MET A 1 -3.46 -6.60 5.20
C MET A 1 -1.97 -6.62 4.99
N GLU A 2 -1.40 -5.45 4.83
CA GLU A 2 0.01 -5.27 4.54
C GLU A 2 0.65 -4.38 5.62
N CYS A 3 1.86 -4.73 6.02
CA CYS A 3 2.93 -3.82 6.43
C CYS A 3 2.81 -3.01 7.72
N SER A 4 1.78 -3.22 8.54
CA SER A 4 1.85 -2.88 9.96
C SER A 4 1.47 -4.09 10.82
N ASN A 5 2.10 -5.23 10.52
CA ASN A 5 1.72 -6.50 11.11
C ASN A 5 2.02 -6.59 12.62
N ILE A 6 2.67 -5.59 13.24
CA ILE A 6 2.81 -5.51 14.70
C ILE A 6 1.73 -4.62 15.31
N LEU A 7 1.57 -3.37 14.86
CA LEU A 7 0.50 -2.51 15.36
C LEU A 7 -0.89 -3.11 15.11
N GLU A 8 -1.13 -3.65 13.91
CA GLU A 8 -2.40 -4.29 13.56
C GLU A 8 -2.63 -5.57 14.38
N ALA A 9 -1.59 -6.37 14.62
CA ALA A 9 -1.72 -7.58 15.40
C ALA A 9 -1.86 -7.30 16.91
N ALA A 10 -1.25 -6.24 17.41
CA ALA A 10 -1.47 -5.74 18.76
C ALA A 10 -2.90 -5.21 18.92
N LEU A 11 -3.40 -4.46 17.93
CA LEU A 11 -4.80 -4.02 17.91
C LEU A 11 -5.78 -5.19 17.91
N LYS A 12 -5.53 -6.25 17.13
CA LYS A 12 -6.36 -7.47 17.11
C LYS A 12 -6.39 -8.20 18.45
N LYS A 13 -5.32 -8.10 19.26
CA LYS A 13 -5.30 -8.62 20.64
C LYS A 13 -6.10 -7.74 21.60
N GLY A 14 -6.32 -6.48 21.25
CA GLY A 14 -7.01 -5.47 22.06
C GLY A 14 -6.19 -4.95 23.24
N ASN A 15 -6.68 -3.90 23.89
CA ASN A 15 -5.99 -3.20 24.99
C ASN A 15 -4.62 -2.64 24.59
N ILE A 16 -4.49 -2.13 23.35
CA ILE A 16 -3.23 -1.61 22.81
C ILE A 16 -2.72 -0.41 23.63
N ASP A 17 -3.65 0.25 24.32
CA ASP A 17 -3.44 1.36 25.23
C ASP A 17 -2.51 0.98 26.40
N ARG A 18 -2.43 -0.31 26.76
CA ARG A 18 -1.49 -0.83 27.77
C ARG A 18 -0.07 -1.03 27.24
N LEU A 19 0.12 -0.97 25.92
CA LEU A 19 1.41 -1.18 25.25
C LEU A 19 1.93 0.12 24.61
N LEU A 20 1.03 0.98 24.14
CA LEU A 20 1.34 2.25 23.50
C LEU A 20 0.95 3.41 24.40
N PHE A 21 1.83 3.71 25.35
CA PHE A 21 1.73 4.86 26.22
C PHE A 21 3.12 5.41 26.53
N ARG A 22 3.16 6.67 26.96
CA ARG A 22 4.40 7.36 27.31
C ARG A 22 5.11 6.66 28.47
N GLY A 23 6.34 6.24 28.25
CA GLY A 23 7.12 5.44 29.21
C GLY A 23 6.89 3.93 29.14
N SER A 24 6.16 3.45 28.13
CA SER A 24 6.10 2.01 27.81
C SER A 24 7.47 1.44 27.46
N ASN A 25 7.68 0.17 27.79
CA ASN A 25 8.90 -0.58 27.49
C ASN A 25 8.79 -1.43 26.20
N ASP A 26 7.66 -1.40 25.50
CA ASP A 26 7.46 -2.17 24.26
C ASP A 26 8.13 -1.47 23.05
N LYS A 27 9.47 -1.49 23.04
CA LYS A 27 10.26 -0.79 22.03
C LYS A 27 9.90 -1.19 20.60
N VAL A 28 9.57 -2.47 20.38
CA VAL A 28 9.27 -2.98 19.04
C VAL A 28 7.97 -2.39 18.50
N LEU A 29 6.90 -2.43 19.30
CA LEU A 29 5.61 -1.85 18.91
C LEU A 29 5.70 -0.32 18.78
N ILE A 30 6.50 0.34 19.63
CA ILE A 30 6.72 1.79 19.57
C ILE A 30 7.49 2.18 18.30
N THR A 31 8.55 1.43 17.94
CA THR A 31 9.28 1.65 16.68
C THR A 31 8.35 1.51 15.47
N ASP A 32 7.44 0.52 15.48
CA ASP A 32 6.45 0.34 14.41
C ASP A 32 5.52 1.57 14.32
N LEU A 33 4.94 2.01 15.45
CA LEU A 33 4.12 3.22 15.53
C LEU A 33 4.86 4.47 15.02
N GLN A 34 6.11 4.68 15.43
CA GLN A 34 6.91 5.84 15.03
C GLN A 34 7.16 5.85 13.52
N ARG A 35 7.47 4.69 12.92
CA ARG A 35 7.62 4.55 11.47
C ARG A 35 6.31 4.82 10.73
N THR A 36 5.20 4.26 11.22
CA THR A 36 3.87 4.53 10.64
C THR A 36 3.54 6.02 10.68
N LEU A 37 3.73 6.69 11.82
CA LEU A 37 3.50 8.14 11.95
C LEU A 37 4.46 8.95 11.05
N PHE A 38 5.69 8.50 10.88
CA PHE A 38 6.63 9.14 9.96
C PHE A 38 6.12 9.09 8.52
N GLU A 39 5.71 7.90 8.04
CA GLU A 39 5.14 7.69 6.71
C GLU A 39 3.85 8.50 6.49
N LEU A 40 3.05 8.68 7.55
CA LEU A 40 1.86 9.53 7.56
C LEU A 40 2.14 11.04 7.58
N GLY A 41 3.41 11.47 7.56
CA GLY A 41 3.80 12.87 7.45
C GLY A 41 4.08 13.59 8.77
N PHE A 42 4.30 12.88 9.88
CA PHE A 42 4.57 13.46 11.20
C PHE A 42 6.08 13.52 11.55
N ARG A 43 6.94 13.58 10.52
CA ARG A 43 8.40 13.69 10.63
C ARG A 43 8.86 14.80 11.60
N LYS A 44 8.23 15.97 11.51
CA LYS A 44 8.59 17.14 12.32
C LYS A 44 8.25 16.91 13.79
N GLU A 45 7.06 16.41 14.07
CA GLU A 45 6.55 16.13 15.40
C GLU A 45 7.35 15.01 16.09
N LEU A 46 7.75 13.99 15.32
CA LEU A 46 8.66 12.93 15.75
C LEU A 46 10.09 13.42 16.00
N LYS A 47 10.45 14.63 15.54
CA LYS A 47 11.84 15.11 15.51
C LYS A 47 12.77 14.08 14.87
N TRP A 48 12.34 13.53 13.74
CA TRP A 48 12.94 12.36 13.10
C TRP A 48 14.44 12.49 12.85
N ASP A 49 14.93 13.69 12.51
CA ASP A 49 16.36 13.94 12.29
C ASP A 49 17.25 13.67 13.51
N ASN A 50 16.68 13.70 14.71
CA ASN A 50 17.41 13.46 15.96
C ASN A 50 17.20 12.04 16.51
N TYR A 51 15.97 11.52 16.39
CA TYR A 51 15.57 10.28 17.10
C TYR A 51 15.26 9.11 16.18
N GLN A 52 14.89 9.37 14.91
CA GLN A 52 14.36 8.37 14.00
C GLN A 52 13.22 7.56 14.67
N ALA A 53 13.20 6.23 14.51
CA ALA A 53 12.31 5.34 15.25
C ALA A 53 13.07 4.58 16.35
N ASP A 54 13.44 5.29 17.41
CA ASP A 54 14.21 4.80 18.55
C ASP A 54 13.48 3.80 19.47
N GLY A 55 12.17 3.62 19.27
CA GLY A 55 11.35 2.74 20.10
C GLY A 55 11.03 3.32 21.48
N ASP A 56 11.34 4.60 21.74
CA ASP A 56 11.01 5.27 22.98
C ASP A 56 9.73 6.11 22.82
N TYR A 57 8.68 5.77 23.56
CA TYR A 57 7.46 6.56 23.59
C TYR A 57 7.69 7.77 24.50
N GLY A 58 8.48 8.71 24.03
CA GLY A 58 8.82 9.96 24.70
C GLY A 58 7.87 11.10 24.31
N ARG A 59 8.31 12.33 24.61
CA ARG A 59 7.55 13.55 24.30
C ARG A 59 7.35 13.74 22.78
N ALA A 60 8.32 13.34 21.96
CA ALA A 60 8.24 13.46 20.51
C ALA A 60 7.15 12.53 19.94
N THR A 61 7.14 11.25 20.32
CA THR A 61 6.09 10.30 19.94
C THR A 61 4.71 10.76 20.42
N ALA A 62 4.58 11.21 21.67
CA ALA A 62 3.31 11.75 22.17
C ALA A 62 2.83 12.97 21.35
N THR A 63 3.75 13.86 20.98
CA THR A 63 3.43 15.02 20.13
C THR A 63 2.96 14.59 18.74
N ALA A 64 3.61 13.59 18.14
CA ALA A 64 3.21 13.05 16.84
C ALA A 64 1.84 12.36 16.89
N VAL A 65 1.56 11.57 17.93
CA VAL A 65 0.24 10.94 18.14
C VAL A 65 -0.84 12.00 18.34
N ALA A 66 -0.60 13.02 19.16
CA ALA A 66 -1.55 14.12 19.36
C ALA A 66 -1.81 14.90 18.06
N ALA A 67 -0.76 15.16 17.27
CA ALA A 67 -0.89 15.83 15.99
C ALA A 67 -1.66 14.99 14.97
N PHE A 68 -1.40 13.68 14.90
CA PHE A 68 -2.16 12.74 14.07
C PHE A 68 -3.64 12.75 14.45
N ALA A 69 -3.92 12.57 15.73
CA ALA A 69 -5.28 12.54 16.24
C ALA A 69 -6.02 13.84 15.92
N LYS A 70 -5.39 15.00 16.17
CA LYS A 70 -5.94 16.31 15.85
C LYS A 70 -6.26 16.47 14.36
N ARG A 71 -5.37 16.04 13.46
CA ARG A 71 -5.62 16.11 11.99
C ARG A 71 -6.79 15.22 11.58
N ASN A 72 -7.05 14.15 12.31
CA ASN A 72 -8.14 13.21 12.04
C ASN A 72 -9.34 13.41 12.99
N GLY A 73 -9.50 14.61 13.58
CA GLY A 73 -10.70 14.98 14.34
C GLY A 73 -10.82 14.36 15.74
N VAL A 74 -9.76 13.71 16.25
CA VAL A 74 -9.75 13.07 17.58
C VAL A 74 -9.02 13.96 18.59
N ASN A 75 -9.66 14.22 19.74
CA ASN A 75 -9.06 15.00 20.83
C ASN A 75 -8.29 14.08 21.79
N THR A 76 -6.98 14.27 21.90
CA THR A 76 -6.10 13.56 22.83
C THR A 76 -4.84 14.36 23.06
N ASN A 77 -4.19 14.14 24.21
CA ASN A 77 -2.85 14.69 24.49
C ASN A 77 -1.71 13.83 23.92
N GLY A 78 -2.04 12.66 23.35
CA GLY A 78 -1.09 11.75 22.72
C GLY A 78 -0.21 10.95 23.69
N ASP A 79 -0.41 11.04 25.01
CA ASP A 79 0.36 10.24 25.98
C ASP A 79 -0.01 8.73 25.92
N LYS A 80 -1.06 8.37 25.18
CA LYS A 80 -1.54 7.00 25.00
C LYS A 80 -2.24 6.85 23.64
N VAL A 81 -2.11 5.69 23.02
CA VAL A 81 -2.87 5.30 21.82
C VAL A 81 -3.97 4.32 22.25
N THR A 82 -5.23 4.69 22.08
CA THR A 82 -6.37 3.80 22.31
C THR A 82 -6.57 2.84 21.14
N ASP A 83 -7.35 1.76 21.32
CA ASP A 83 -7.69 0.84 20.24
C ASP A 83 -8.32 1.58 19.04
N ASP A 84 -9.24 2.52 19.28
CA ASP A 84 -9.86 3.34 18.23
C ASP A 84 -8.84 4.22 17.50
N LEU A 85 -7.90 4.83 18.23
CA LEU A 85 -6.89 5.69 17.61
C LEU A 85 -5.88 4.85 16.81
N ALA A 86 -5.48 3.68 17.32
CA ALA A 86 -4.62 2.75 16.59
C ALA A 86 -5.29 2.26 15.30
N LYS A 87 -6.60 1.96 15.37
CA LYS A 87 -7.39 1.59 14.19
C LYS A 87 -7.39 2.71 13.15
N LEU A 88 -7.61 3.95 13.57
CA LEU A 88 -7.60 5.12 12.69
C LEU A 88 -6.21 5.38 12.07
N ILE A 89 -5.13 5.20 12.84
CA ILE A 89 -3.74 5.27 12.33
C ILE A 89 -3.55 4.26 11.20
N LEU A 90 -3.98 3.01 11.42
CA LEU A 90 -3.87 1.94 10.43
C LEU A 90 -4.74 2.20 9.20
N GLU A 91 -5.98 2.65 9.38
CA GLU A 91 -6.87 3.00 8.27
C GLU A 91 -6.27 4.12 7.40
N ARG A 92 -5.64 5.14 8.00
CA ARG A 92 -4.93 6.19 7.25
C ARG A 92 -3.64 5.68 6.61
N HIS A 93 -2.93 4.77 7.26
CA HIS A 93 -1.73 4.19 6.67
C HIS A 93 -2.04 3.31 5.46
N ASP A 94 -3.08 2.48 5.55
CA ASP A 94 -3.57 1.64 4.45
C ASP A 94 -4.15 2.46 3.29
N PHE A 95 -4.66 3.66 3.55
CA PHE A 95 -5.22 4.58 2.56
C PHE A 95 -4.17 5.33 1.73
N LEU A 96 -3.00 5.59 2.34
CA LEU A 96 -1.96 6.44 1.78
C LEU A 96 -1.41 6.01 0.40
N PRO A 97 -1.16 4.70 0.11
CA PRO A 97 -0.62 4.27 -1.18
C PRO A 97 -1.49 4.67 -2.37
N GLU A 98 -2.80 4.52 -2.28
CA GLU A 98 -3.75 4.89 -3.32
C GLU A 98 -3.74 6.41 -3.54
N MET A 99 -3.58 7.19 -2.49
CA MET A 99 -3.55 8.65 -2.60
C MET A 99 -2.33 9.13 -3.37
N TYR A 100 -1.20 8.46 -3.22
CA TYR A 100 -0.03 8.72 -4.05
C TYR A 100 -0.30 8.53 -5.55
N VAL A 101 -1.17 7.59 -5.94
CA VAL A 101 -1.62 7.43 -7.33
C VAL A 101 -2.44 8.65 -7.78
N LEU A 102 -3.35 9.14 -6.94
CA LEU A 102 -4.13 10.35 -7.24
C LEU A 102 -3.25 11.59 -7.38
N TRP A 103 -2.24 11.74 -6.52
CA TRP A 103 -1.25 12.81 -6.63
C TRP A 103 -0.43 12.71 -7.93
N GLN A 104 -0.04 11.51 -8.35
CA GLN A 104 0.65 11.30 -9.62
C GLN A 104 -0.23 11.67 -10.82
N ILE A 105 -1.53 11.39 -10.76
CA ILE A 105 -2.49 11.82 -11.78
C ILE A 105 -2.60 13.34 -11.79
N HIS A 106 -2.72 13.97 -10.61
CA HIS A 106 -2.79 15.42 -10.45
C HIS A 106 -1.58 16.12 -11.07
N THR A 107 -0.37 15.63 -10.80
CA THR A 107 0.89 16.23 -11.29
C THR A 107 1.17 15.94 -12.76
N SER A 108 0.43 15.02 -13.39
CA SER A 108 0.58 14.69 -14.79
C SER A 108 -0.11 15.67 -15.75
N ASP A 109 0.22 15.56 -17.04
CA ASP A 109 -0.49 16.28 -18.09
C ASP A 109 -1.89 15.67 -18.30
N LEU A 110 -2.88 16.28 -17.65
CA LEU A 110 -4.27 15.86 -17.79
C LEU A 110 -4.78 15.90 -19.22
N ARG A 111 -4.12 16.56 -20.20
CA ARG A 111 -4.53 16.47 -21.61
C ARG A 111 -4.43 15.04 -22.14
N THR A 112 -3.54 14.23 -21.58
CA THR A 112 -3.34 12.81 -21.90
C THR A 112 -4.10 11.86 -20.97
N LYS A 113 -4.53 12.34 -19.80
CA LYS A 113 -5.29 11.60 -18.78
C LYS A 113 -6.65 12.23 -18.46
N LYS A 114 -7.32 12.77 -19.47
CA LYS A 114 -8.56 13.56 -19.30
C LYS A 114 -9.71 12.77 -18.70
N TYR A 115 -9.78 11.47 -18.97
CA TYR A 115 -10.94 10.65 -18.63
C TYR A 115 -10.59 9.63 -17.55
N ILE A 116 -11.25 9.76 -16.39
CA ILE A 116 -11.13 8.82 -15.27
C ILE A 116 -11.54 7.41 -15.71
N SER A 117 -12.61 7.32 -16.51
CA SER A 117 -13.14 6.05 -17.03
C SER A 117 -12.19 5.30 -17.97
N LYS A 118 -11.13 5.96 -18.45
CA LYS A 118 -10.07 5.36 -19.26
C LYS A 118 -8.78 5.13 -18.46
N GLY A 119 -8.83 5.30 -17.15
CA GLY A 119 -7.72 5.04 -16.25
C GLY A 119 -7.35 3.56 -16.20
N THR A 120 -6.16 3.28 -15.65
CA THR A 120 -5.77 1.91 -15.29
C THR A 120 -6.64 1.41 -14.15
N LYS A 121 -6.76 0.08 -13.98
CA LYS A 121 -7.48 -0.51 -12.84
C LYS A 121 -7.02 0.08 -11.50
N MET A 122 -5.72 0.32 -11.36
CA MET A 122 -5.13 0.91 -10.17
C MET A 122 -5.58 2.36 -9.93
N SER A 123 -5.58 3.20 -10.97
CA SER A 123 -6.08 4.58 -10.85
C SER A 123 -7.58 4.63 -10.50
N ILE A 124 -8.37 3.69 -11.01
CA ILE A 124 -9.80 3.58 -10.69
C ILE A 124 -9.99 3.11 -9.25
N THR A 125 -9.25 2.08 -8.81
CA THR A 125 -9.22 1.64 -7.42
C THR A 125 -8.89 2.79 -6.48
N ALA A 126 -7.90 3.63 -6.80
CA ALA A 126 -7.53 4.77 -5.96
C ALA A 126 -8.69 5.77 -5.77
N ILE A 127 -9.48 6.02 -6.82
CA ILE A 127 -10.66 6.89 -6.74
C ILE A 127 -11.79 6.23 -5.95
N GLN A 128 -12.02 4.93 -6.15
CA GLN A 128 -13.03 4.18 -5.38
C GLN A 128 -12.70 4.16 -3.88
N VAL A 129 -11.43 3.95 -3.52
CA VAL A 129 -10.98 3.99 -2.13
C VAL A 129 -11.11 5.40 -1.56
N PHE A 130 -10.71 6.44 -2.31
CA PHE A 130 -10.90 7.84 -1.92
C PHE A 130 -12.37 8.15 -1.64
N LEU A 131 -13.25 7.93 -2.60
CA LEU A 131 -14.67 8.24 -2.49
C LEU A 131 -15.35 7.46 -1.34
N ASN A 132 -15.01 6.19 -1.13
CA ASN A 132 -15.51 5.44 0.01
C ASN A 132 -15.04 6.05 1.34
N THR A 133 -13.78 6.51 1.40
CA THR A 133 -13.21 7.17 2.58
C THR A 133 -13.90 8.50 2.88
N GLU A 134 -14.28 9.26 1.85
CA GLU A 134 -15.04 10.50 1.95
C GLU A 134 -16.56 10.29 2.20
N GLY A 135 -17.01 9.04 2.37
CA GLY A 135 -18.38 8.73 2.74
C GLY A 135 -19.32 8.35 1.59
N TYR A 136 -18.82 8.22 0.36
CA TYR A 136 -19.61 7.88 -0.84
C TYR A 136 -19.65 6.36 -1.10
N GLY A 137 -19.56 5.56 -0.03
CA GLY A 137 -19.55 4.10 -0.10
C GLY A 137 -20.87 3.51 -0.59
N GLU A 138 -22.00 4.18 -0.32
CA GLU A 138 -23.32 3.77 -0.79
C GLU A 138 -23.46 3.93 -2.30
N GLU A 139 -23.07 5.09 -2.86
CA GLU A 139 -23.07 5.36 -4.30
C GLU A 139 -22.16 4.40 -5.07
N LEU A 140 -21.01 4.06 -4.47
CA LEU A 140 -20.08 3.07 -4.99
C LEU A 140 -20.62 1.64 -4.93
N ASN A 141 -21.64 1.37 -4.11
CA ASN A 141 -22.01 0.03 -3.69
C ASN A 141 -20.78 -0.74 -3.16
N PHE A 142 -19.99 -0.05 -2.34
CA PHE A 142 -18.66 -0.49 -1.93
C PHE A 142 -18.73 -1.75 -1.06
N ALA A 143 -19.80 -1.93 -0.27
CA ALA A 143 -20.02 -3.15 0.51
C ALA A 143 -20.10 -4.41 -0.37
N LYS A 144 -20.56 -4.28 -1.62
CA LYS A 144 -20.67 -5.39 -2.58
C LYS A 144 -19.42 -5.57 -3.41
N PHE A 145 -18.87 -4.49 -3.95
CA PHE A 145 -17.81 -4.56 -4.96
C PHE A 145 -16.41 -4.22 -4.42
N GLY A 146 -16.34 -3.47 -3.32
CA GLY A 146 -15.11 -2.83 -2.87
C GLY A 146 -14.51 -1.94 -3.95
N ALA A 147 -13.19 -1.76 -3.89
CA ALA A 147 -12.44 -1.07 -4.94
C ALA A 147 -11.99 -2.06 -6.02
N ASP A 148 -12.92 -2.46 -6.89
CA ASP A 148 -12.75 -3.49 -7.92
C ASP A 148 -11.92 -3.04 -9.15
N GLY A 149 -11.61 -1.75 -9.24
CA GLY A 149 -10.88 -1.16 -10.35
C GLY A 149 -11.65 -1.22 -11.67
N PHE A 150 -12.98 -1.28 -11.62
CA PHE A 150 -13.86 -1.14 -12.79
C PHE A 150 -14.63 0.18 -12.72
N TYR A 151 -14.52 0.98 -13.78
CA TYR A 151 -15.24 2.24 -13.86
C TYR A 151 -16.66 2.01 -14.40
N GLY A 152 -17.55 1.57 -13.51
CA GLY A 152 -18.97 1.34 -13.80
C GLY A 152 -19.88 2.52 -13.41
N ASN A 153 -21.18 2.33 -13.57
CA ASN A 153 -22.20 3.33 -13.21
C ASN A 153 -22.10 3.76 -11.74
N SER A 154 -21.80 2.84 -10.82
CA SER A 154 -21.63 3.17 -9.39
C SER A 154 -20.47 4.14 -9.16
N THR A 155 -19.29 3.88 -9.74
CA THR A 155 -18.15 4.79 -9.65
C THR A 155 -18.44 6.13 -10.31
N ARG A 156 -19.05 6.13 -11.50
CA ARG A 156 -19.46 7.36 -12.19
C ARG A 156 -20.41 8.21 -11.35
N ASN A 157 -21.44 7.58 -10.77
CA ASN A 157 -22.43 8.27 -9.94
C ASN A 157 -21.81 8.80 -8.65
N ALA A 158 -20.90 8.06 -8.01
CA ALA A 158 -20.17 8.52 -6.83
C ALA A 158 -19.32 9.75 -7.14
N VAL A 159 -18.61 9.79 -8.28
CA VAL A 159 -17.85 10.98 -8.71
C VAL A 159 -18.78 12.18 -8.95
N ILE A 160 -19.94 11.97 -9.61
CA ILE A 160 -20.92 13.04 -9.85
C ILE A 160 -21.45 13.59 -8.53
N LYS A 161 -21.83 12.69 -7.61
CA LYS A 161 -22.40 13.05 -6.31
C LYS A 161 -21.39 13.80 -5.44
N TYR A 162 -20.15 13.30 -5.37
CA TYR A 162 -19.04 13.98 -4.68
C TYR A 162 -18.78 15.37 -5.24
N ALA A 163 -18.70 15.50 -6.58
CA ALA A 163 -18.50 16.80 -7.21
C ALA A 163 -19.66 17.77 -6.93
N SER A 164 -20.91 17.28 -7.02
CA SER A 164 -22.12 18.06 -6.77
C SER A 164 -22.21 18.56 -5.33
N ASP A 165 -21.86 17.74 -4.35
CA ASP A 165 -21.86 18.15 -2.93
C ASP A 165 -20.88 19.29 -2.64
N HIS A 166 -19.86 19.42 -3.49
CA HIS A 166 -18.86 20.49 -3.45
C HIS A 166 -19.09 21.58 -4.50
N ASN A 167 -20.28 21.64 -5.09
CA ASN A 167 -20.68 22.64 -6.10
C ASN A 167 -19.78 22.64 -7.36
N ILE A 168 -19.21 21.50 -7.72
CA ILE A 168 -18.46 21.29 -8.96
C ILE A 168 -19.33 20.55 -9.97
N GLN A 169 -19.54 21.14 -11.14
CA GLN A 169 -20.17 20.42 -12.24
C GLN A 169 -19.23 19.33 -12.78
N SER A 170 -19.72 18.10 -12.81
CA SER A 170 -18.99 16.93 -13.33
C SER A 170 -19.94 16.01 -14.09
N ASP A 171 -19.46 15.44 -15.20
CA ASP A 171 -20.12 14.32 -15.88
C ASP A 171 -19.69 12.96 -15.31
N GLY A 172 -18.85 12.95 -14.27
CA GLY A 172 -18.26 11.75 -13.69
C GLY A 172 -17.00 11.29 -14.43
N ASP A 173 -16.99 11.38 -15.76
CA ASP A 173 -15.95 10.83 -16.61
C ASP A 173 -14.72 11.73 -16.76
N LEU A 174 -14.93 13.04 -16.93
CA LEU A 174 -13.86 14.00 -17.16
C LEU A 174 -13.18 14.40 -15.85
N LEU A 175 -11.88 14.11 -15.73
CA LEU A 175 -11.05 14.59 -14.64
C LEU A 175 -10.64 16.05 -14.87
N THR A 176 -11.50 16.97 -14.46
CA THR A 176 -11.21 18.41 -14.54
C THR A 176 -10.20 18.84 -13.46
N ARG A 177 -9.50 19.95 -13.69
CA ARG A 177 -8.59 20.54 -12.69
C ARG A 177 -9.31 20.87 -11.36
N PRO A 178 -10.51 21.49 -11.36
CA PRO A 178 -11.27 21.68 -10.13
C PRO A 178 -11.54 20.38 -9.37
N LEU A 179 -11.96 19.30 -10.06
CA LEU A 179 -12.28 18.04 -9.42
C LEU A 179 -11.06 17.35 -8.79
N ILE A 180 -9.94 17.25 -9.50
CA ILE A 180 -8.73 16.62 -8.93
C ILE A 180 -8.09 17.49 -7.82
N ASN A 181 -8.21 18.81 -7.91
CA ASN A 181 -7.75 19.70 -6.83
C ASN A 181 -8.60 19.51 -5.57
N LEU A 182 -9.91 19.30 -5.73
CA LEU A 182 -10.81 19.00 -4.63
C LEU A 182 -10.42 17.67 -3.96
N PHE A 183 -10.19 16.60 -4.74
CA PHE A 183 -9.68 15.32 -4.19
C PHE A 183 -8.42 15.54 -3.33
N LEU A 184 -7.43 16.27 -3.87
CA LEU A 184 -6.19 16.51 -3.11
C LEU A 184 -6.41 17.39 -1.88
N ASN A 185 -7.34 18.34 -1.91
CA ASN A 185 -7.65 19.18 -0.75
C ASN A 185 -8.21 18.37 0.41
N ASP A 186 -9.09 17.40 0.14
CA ASP A 186 -9.66 16.55 1.20
C ASP A 186 -8.61 15.57 1.74
N ILE A 187 -7.77 15.00 0.87
CA ILE A 187 -6.62 14.20 1.29
C ILE A 187 -5.66 15.00 2.18
N ASN A 188 -5.44 16.29 1.88
CA ASN A 188 -4.58 17.16 2.67
C ASN A 188 -5.09 17.35 4.11
N GLN A 189 -6.37 17.12 4.40
CA GLN A 189 -6.90 17.23 5.76
C GLN A 189 -6.29 16.16 6.67
N TYR A 190 -6.09 14.95 6.17
CA TYR A 190 -5.56 13.82 6.94
C TYR A 190 -4.04 13.89 7.17
N TYR A 191 -3.30 14.31 6.14
CA TYR A 191 -1.85 14.21 6.13
C TYR A 191 -1.12 15.57 6.11
N GLY A 192 -1.86 16.67 5.92
CA GLY A 192 -1.32 18.04 5.75
C GLY A 192 -0.79 18.29 4.35
N ALA A 193 -0.81 19.52 3.83
CA ALA A 193 -0.51 19.88 2.43
C ALA A 193 0.84 19.39 1.85
N LYS A 194 1.78 19.00 2.73
CA LYS A 194 3.12 18.50 2.40
C LYS A 194 3.25 16.98 2.53
N TRP A 195 2.16 16.25 2.73
CA TRP A 195 2.19 14.79 2.70
C TRP A 195 2.73 14.27 1.38
N SER A 196 2.43 15.03 0.32
CA SER A 196 3.00 14.79 -0.99
C SER A 196 4.46 15.19 -1.11
N ASP A 197 5.10 15.93 -0.19
CA ASP A 197 6.57 16.14 -0.23
C ASP A 197 7.34 14.85 0.10
N LEU A 198 6.70 13.90 0.78
CA LEU A 198 7.19 12.52 0.87
C LEU A 198 7.09 11.82 -0.49
N ALA A 199 6.16 12.24 -1.35
CA ALA A 199 5.87 11.61 -2.63
C ALA A 199 6.99 11.79 -3.69
N PRO A 200 7.64 12.94 -3.97
CA PRO A 200 8.78 12.99 -4.91
C PRO A 200 9.96 12.07 -4.59
N GLN A 201 10.06 11.59 -3.34
CA GLN A 201 11.05 10.61 -2.88
C GLN A 201 10.45 9.18 -2.83
N ASN A 202 9.14 9.05 -2.58
CA ASN A 202 8.36 7.80 -2.53
C ASN A 202 7.60 7.42 -3.83
N LEU A 203 7.60 8.30 -4.82
CA LEU A 203 6.97 8.21 -6.13
C LEU A 203 8.00 8.60 -7.19
N PRO A 204 7.88 8.02 -8.40
CA PRO A 204 8.89 8.12 -9.42
C PRO A 204 9.04 9.55 -9.96
N SER A 205 9.96 10.31 -9.37
CA SER A 205 10.84 11.11 -10.20
C SER A 205 11.79 10.16 -10.94
N LYS A 206 12.32 10.53 -12.12
CA LYS A 206 13.23 9.66 -12.92
C LYS A 206 14.44 9.11 -12.16
N LYS A 207 14.73 9.60 -10.95
CA LYS A 207 15.89 9.24 -10.13
C LYS A 207 15.54 8.42 -8.89
N SER A 208 14.26 8.24 -8.54
CA SER A 208 13.90 7.40 -7.38
C SER A 208 14.10 5.92 -7.72
N PRO A 209 14.75 5.13 -6.84
CA PRO A 209 14.82 3.68 -6.99
C PRO A 209 13.47 3.01 -6.69
N LEU A 210 12.56 3.66 -5.95
CA LEU A 210 11.21 3.17 -5.71
C LEU A 210 10.26 3.71 -6.77
N VAL A 211 9.60 2.81 -7.48
CA VAL A 211 8.64 3.12 -8.54
C VAL A 211 7.25 2.58 -8.20
N LEU A 212 6.25 3.19 -8.81
CA LEU A 212 4.91 2.62 -8.88
C LEU A 212 4.76 1.89 -10.21
N PHE A 213 4.66 0.57 -10.17
CA PHE A 213 4.48 -0.26 -11.36
C PHE A 213 2.99 -0.40 -11.70
N GLU A 214 2.61 -0.07 -12.93
CA GLU A 214 1.27 -0.29 -13.46
C GLU A 214 1.34 -1.10 -14.75
N ALA A 215 0.46 -2.10 -14.89
CA ALA A 215 0.35 -2.88 -16.12
C ALA A 215 -1.08 -3.41 -16.34
N SER A 216 -1.38 -3.83 -17.57
CA SER A 216 -2.74 -4.16 -18.00
C SER A 216 -3.38 -5.34 -17.25
N ASN A 217 -2.59 -6.29 -16.76
CA ASN A 217 -3.08 -7.47 -16.03
C ASN A 217 -2.75 -7.40 -14.53
N PHE A 218 -2.51 -6.18 -14.02
CA PHE A 218 -2.34 -5.90 -12.60
C PHE A 218 -3.53 -5.11 -12.07
N SER A 219 -3.92 -5.41 -10.83
CA SER A 219 -4.98 -4.72 -10.08
C SER A 219 -4.72 -4.85 -8.57
N GLY A 220 -5.61 -4.29 -7.75
CA GLY A 220 -5.46 -4.31 -6.30
C GLY A 220 -4.63 -3.14 -5.78
N LYS A 221 -3.86 -3.39 -4.73
CA LYS A 221 -3.03 -2.36 -4.08
C LYS A 221 -1.96 -1.81 -5.05
N PRO A 222 -1.57 -0.53 -4.91
CA PRO A 222 -0.47 0.07 -5.65
C PRO A 222 0.81 -0.78 -5.55
N CYS A 223 1.34 -1.22 -6.69
CA CYS A 223 2.53 -2.07 -6.75
C CYS A 223 3.80 -1.21 -6.66
N ARG A 224 4.24 -0.95 -5.42
CA ARG A 224 5.47 -0.24 -5.09
C ARG A 224 6.65 -1.20 -5.21
N ALA A 225 7.62 -0.91 -6.06
CA ALA A 225 8.72 -1.82 -6.35
C ALA A 225 10.04 -1.09 -6.57
N ASP A 226 11.14 -1.80 -6.39
CA ASP A 226 12.44 -1.34 -6.86
C ASP A 226 12.43 -1.24 -8.39
N VAL A 227 13.04 -0.21 -8.96
CA VAL A 227 13.24 -0.05 -10.39
C VAL A 227 13.96 -1.25 -11.01
N GLU A 228 14.85 -1.92 -10.25
CA GLU A 228 15.55 -3.14 -10.70
C GLU A 228 14.62 -4.37 -10.75
N PHE A 229 13.47 -4.36 -10.06
CA PHE A 229 12.47 -5.42 -10.11
C PHE A 229 11.40 -5.21 -11.22
N VAL A 230 11.36 -4.04 -11.86
CA VAL A 230 10.39 -3.75 -12.93
C VAL A 230 10.42 -4.76 -14.08
N PRO A 231 11.59 -5.20 -14.60
CA PRO A 231 11.62 -6.21 -15.66
C PRO A 231 10.94 -7.53 -15.27
N ALA A 232 11.08 -7.95 -14.00
CA ALA A 232 10.39 -9.13 -13.47
C ALA A 232 8.87 -8.92 -13.43
N LEU A 233 8.40 -7.74 -12.99
CA LEU A 233 6.97 -7.39 -12.99
C LEU A 233 6.39 -7.34 -14.42
N GLU A 234 7.15 -6.87 -15.41
CA GLU A 234 6.75 -6.89 -16.82
C GLU A 234 6.59 -8.32 -17.34
N LYS A 235 7.50 -9.24 -17.00
CA LYS A 235 7.37 -10.67 -17.31
C LYS A 235 6.13 -11.28 -16.65
N ILE A 236 5.93 -11.02 -15.36
CA ILE A 236 4.75 -11.49 -14.61
C ILE A 236 3.46 -11.02 -15.30
N ASN A 237 3.39 -9.76 -15.73
CA ASN A 237 2.26 -9.24 -16.50
C ASN A 237 2.10 -9.96 -17.85
N GLY A 238 3.19 -10.25 -18.56
CA GLY A 238 3.19 -11.05 -19.78
C GLY A 238 2.63 -12.46 -19.57
N TYR A 239 3.00 -13.12 -18.48
CA TYR A 239 2.48 -14.43 -18.10
C TYR A 239 1.01 -14.37 -17.71
N ALA A 240 0.60 -13.34 -16.97
CA ALA A 240 -0.80 -13.11 -16.62
C ALA A 240 -1.68 -12.94 -17.87
N LYS A 241 -1.21 -12.18 -18.87
CA LYS A 241 -1.86 -12.06 -20.19
C LYS A 241 -2.03 -13.40 -20.87
N ARG A 242 -0.94 -14.17 -20.99
CA ARG A 242 -0.94 -15.48 -21.67
C ARG A 242 -1.89 -16.48 -20.99
N ALA A 243 -1.98 -16.41 -19.67
CA ALA A 243 -2.84 -17.27 -18.89
C ALA A 243 -4.28 -16.75 -18.73
N ASN A 244 -4.60 -15.58 -19.27
CA ASN A 244 -5.91 -14.92 -19.10
C ASN A 244 -6.32 -14.78 -17.62
N VAL A 245 -5.38 -14.29 -16.81
CA VAL A 245 -5.59 -13.95 -15.40
C VAL A 245 -5.22 -12.49 -15.13
N PHE A 246 -5.74 -11.95 -14.04
CA PHE A 246 -5.28 -10.70 -13.45
C PHE A 246 -4.54 -11.00 -12.15
N VAL A 247 -3.36 -10.42 -11.98
CA VAL A 247 -2.61 -10.39 -10.72
C VAL A 247 -3.23 -9.30 -9.86
N TYR A 248 -3.93 -9.71 -8.80
CA TYR A 248 -4.45 -8.79 -7.79
C TYR A 248 -3.40 -8.66 -6.69
N VAL A 249 -2.63 -7.58 -6.74
CA VAL A 249 -1.58 -7.27 -5.77
C VAL A 249 -2.23 -7.01 -4.42
N THR A 250 -1.81 -7.78 -3.43
CA THR A 250 -2.19 -7.60 -2.02
C THR A 250 -1.04 -7.07 -1.20
N SER A 251 0.20 -7.28 -1.68
CA SER A 251 1.41 -6.75 -1.09
C SER A 251 2.52 -6.48 -2.10
N SER A 252 3.37 -5.48 -1.83
CA SER A 252 4.59 -5.18 -2.59
C SER A 252 5.71 -4.69 -1.66
N PHE A 253 6.38 -3.56 -1.95
CA PHE A 253 7.45 -3.03 -1.10
C PHE A 253 7.00 -2.76 0.34
N ARG A 254 7.84 -3.17 1.31
CA ARG A 254 7.59 -3.02 2.75
C ARG A 254 8.74 -2.28 3.43
N THR A 255 8.40 -1.49 4.44
CA THR A 255 9.38 -0.74 5.25
C THR A 255 9.84 -1.48 6.50
N THR A 256 9.12 -2.53 6.90
CA THR A 256 9.47 -3.35 8.07
C THR A 256 9.21 -4.84 7.85
N THR A 257 10.04 -5.70 8.44
CA THR A 257 9.89 -7.19 8.48
C THR A 257 9.00 -7.66 9.62
N ASN A 258 8.52 -6.73 10.42
CA ASN A 258 7.93 -6.97 11.72
C ASN A 258 6.51 -7.52 11.52
N VAL A 259 6.38 -8.85 11.55
CA VAL A 259 5.10 -9.56 11.44
C VAL A 259 4.84 -10.40 12.70
N GLN A 260 3.73 -10.17 13.39
CA GLN A 260 3.36 -10.98 14.56
C GLN A 260 2.57 -12.23 14.10
N GLY A 261 2.95 -13.42 14.59
CA GLY A 261 2.27 -14.69 14.27
C GLY A 261 2.94 -15.53 13.18
N ALA A 262 4.14 -15.15 12.73
CA ALA A 262 4.92 -16.03 11.87
C ALA A 262 5.39 -17.25 12.67
N ILE A 263 4.94 -18.44 12.25
CA ILE A 263 5.32 -19.75 12.82
C ILE A 263 6.83 -19.99 12.64
N VAL A 264 7.45 -19.30 11.68
CA VAL A 264 8.89 -19.21 11.44
C VAL A 264 9.35 -17.77 11.57
N PRO A 265 10.58 -17.50 12.05
CA PRO A 265 11.17 -16.16 12.02
C PRO A 265 11.03 -15.56 10.61
N PRO A 266 10.60 -14.28 10.48
CA PRO A 266 10.62 -13.61 9.20
C PRO A 266 12.03 -13.75 8.61
N ALA A 267 12.13 -14.13 7.35
CA ALA A 267 13.44 -14.22 6.71
C ALA A 267 14.14 -12.87 6.90
N THR A 268 15.32 -12.89 7.52
CA THR A 268 16.14 -11.69 7.78
C THR A 268 16.39 -10.89 6.50
N PHE A 269 16.22 -11.55 5.35
CA PHE A 269 16.42 -11.04 3.99
C PHE A 269 15.15 -11.23 3.13
N SER A 270 14.01 -10.69 3.57
CA SER A 270 12.77 -10.71 2.77
C SER A 270 12.90 -9.78 1.55
N ASN A 271 12.60 -10.28 0.34
CA ASN A 271 12.69 -9.48 -0.88
C ASN A 271 11.69 -8.32 -0.93
N HIS A 272 10.59 -8.41 -0.19
CA HIS A 272 9.66 -7.31 0.07
C HIS A 272 10.34 -6.05 0.62
N LEU A 273 11.32 -6.20 1.52
CA LEU A 273 12.04 -5.06 2.11
C LEU A 273 13.00 -4.37 1.14
N ALA A 274 13.41 -5.09 0.10
CA ALA A 274 14.21 -4.55 -0.98
C ALA A 274 13.33 -4.09 -2.15
N GLY A 275 12.01 -4.26 -2.12
CA GLY A 275 11.12 -3.90 -3.23
C GLY A 275 11.11 -4.90 -4.39
N HIS A 276 11.61 -6.12 -4.15
CA HIS A 276 11.78 -7.20 -5.12
C HIS A 276 10.79 -8.36 -4.90
N GLY A 277 9.62 -8.10 -4.30
CA GLY A 277 8.63 -9.13 -4.04
C GLY A 277 7.22 -8.58 -4.00
N ILE A 278 6.26 -9.40 -4.42
CA ILE A 278 4.82 -9.14 -4.32
C ILE A 278 4.11 -10.32 -3.66
N ASP A 279 3.05 -10.02 -2.91
CA ASP A 279 2.03 -11.02 -2.59
C ASP A 279 0.78 -10.72 -3.38
N MET A 280 0.15 -11.77 -3.89
CA MET A 280 -0.98 -11.63 -4.80
C MET A 280 -2.05 -12.70 -4.58
N ASN A 281 -3.24 -12.36 -5.03
CA ASN A 281 -4.26 -13.32 -5.44
C ASN A 281 -4.38 -13.26 -6.97
N LEU A 282 -5.02 -14.26 -7.57
CA LEU A 282 -5.34 -14.23 -9.00
C LEU A 282 -6.85 -14.11 -9.21
N GLN A 283 -7.25 -13.26 -10.15
CA GLN A 283 -8.59 -13.27 -10.70
C GLN A 283 -8.57 -13.96 -12.07
N TYR A 284 -9.55 -14.83 -12.33
CA TYR A 284 -9.64 -15.59 -13.58
C TYR A 284 -11.11 -15.80 -13.99
N GLY A 285 -11.32 -15.99 -15.29
CA GLY A 285 -12.67 -16.10 -15.86
C GLY A 285 -13.55 -14.90 -15.52
N ASN A 286 -14.85 -15.13 -15.32
CA ASN A 286 -15.82 -14.09 -14.96
C ASN A 286 -15.70 -13.65 -13.48
N GLY A 287 -14.53 -13.16 -13.07
CA GLY A 287 -14.29 -12.60 -11.72
C GLY A 287 -14.12 -13.63 -10.61
N LYS A 288 -13.76 -14.89 -10.93
CA LYS A 288 -13.45 -15.90 -9.91
C LYS A 288 -12.09 -15.62 -9.28
N TRP A 289 -11.94 -15.99 -8.01
CA TRP A 289 -10.75 -15.72 -7.21
C TRP A 289 -9.97 -16.99 -6.89
N ALA A 290 -8.65 -16.92 -7.06
CA ALA A 290 -7.70 -17.86 -6.48
C ALA A 290 -6.87 -17.13 -5.43
N ASN A 291 -7.31 -17.27 -4.18
CA ASN A 291 -6.61 -16.76 -3.00
C ASN A 291 -5.62 -17.78 -2.44
N SER A 292 -4.93 -17.46 -1.35
CA SER A 292 -3.96 -18.34 -0.68
C SER A 292 -4.44 -19.80 -0.51
N LYS A 293 -5.71 -20.02 -0.13
CA LYS A 293 -6.28 -21.37 0.04
C LYS A 293 -6.40 -22.13 -1.29
N VAL A 294 -6.64 -21.44 -2.39
CA VAL A 294 -6.68 -22.03 -3.73
C VAL A 294 -5.27 -22.27 -4.23
N LEU A 295 -4.41 -21.26 -4.18
CA LEU A 295 -3.03 -21.32 -4.67
C LEU A 295 -2.21 -22.42 -3.96
N ALA A 296 -2.46 -22.66 -2.67
CA ALA A 296 -1.83 -23.74 -1.89
C ALA A 296 -2.11 -25.16 -2.42
N LYS A 297 -3.12 -25.35 -3.28
CA LYS A 297 -3.51 -26.66 -3.82
C LYS A 297 -2.79 -27.02 -5.11
N TYR A 298 -1.89 -26.19 -5.63
CA TYR A 298 -1.13 -26.47 -6.85
C TYR A 298 -0.48 -27.87 -6.78
N PRO A 299 -0.58 -28.70 -7.85
CA PRO A 299 -1.08 -28.38 -9.19
C PRO A 299 -2.61 -28.51 -9.37
N ASN A 300 -3.37 -28.87 -8.33
CA ASN A 300 -4.83 -29.05 -8.36
C ASN A 300 -5.58 -27.72 -8.18
N VAL A 301 -5.36 -26.82 -9.14
CA VAL A 301 -5.96 -25.48 -9.22
C VAL A 301 -6.61 -25.30 -10.59
N PRO A 302 -7.49 -24.29 -10.78
CA PRO A 302 -8.12 -24.02 -12.08
C PRO A 302 -7.10 -23.83 -13.21
N ASP A 303 -7.42 -24.28 -14.43
CA ASP A 303 -6.45 -24.32 -15.54
C ASP A 303 -5.75 -22.98 -15.86
N PRO A 304 -6.45 -21.82 -15.91
CA PRO A 304 -5.77 -20.53 -16.10
C PRO A 304 -4.75 -20.22 -15.01
N VAL A 305 -5.10 -20.53 -13.75
CA VAL A 305 -4.23 -20.33 -12.59
C VAL A 305 -3.05 -21.30 -12.63
N LYS A 306 -3.29 -22.57 -12.98
CA LYS A 306 -2.25 -23.59 -13.13
C LYS A 306 -1.24 -23.17 -14.21
N PHE A 307 -1.74 -22.70 -15.35
CA PHE A 307 -0.89 -22.27 -16.45
C PHE A 307 -0.04 -21.05 -16.06
N PHE A 308 -0.65 -20.02 -15.43
CA PHE A 308 0.09 -18.88 -14.90
C PHE A 308 1.20 -19.30 -13.94
N LEU A 309 0.88 -20.11 -12.93
CA LEU A 309 1.87 -20.56 -11.93
C LEU A 309 2.98 -21.39 -12.57
N THR A 310 2.65 -22.23 -13.56
CA THR A 310 3.66 -23.00 -14.30
C THR A 310 4.63 -22.09 -15.03
N LEU A 311 4.15 -21.02 -15.69
CA LEU A 311 5.03 -20.03 -16.33
C LEU A 311 5.94 -19.30 -15.33
N ILE A 312 5.48 -19.04 -14.11
CA ILE A 312 6.31 -18.44 -13.06
C ILE A 312 7.34 -19.45 -12.54
N ILE A 313 6.94 -20.71 -12.33
CA ILE A 313 7.81 -21.78 -11.83
C ILE A 313 8.92 -22.13 -12.84
N ASP A 314 8.61 -22.11 -14.13
CA ASP A 314 9.55 -22.44 -15.20
C ASP A 314 10.47 -21.26 -15.59
N ASP A 315 10.22 -20.04 -15.08
CA ASP A 315 11.08 -18.89 -15.33
C ASP A 315 12.35 -18.98 -14.45
N PRO A 316 13.55 -18.92 -15.05
CA PRO A 316 14.80 -19.09 -14.29
C PRO A 316 15.13 -17.91 -13.36
N GLU A 317 14.49 -16.75 -13.54
CA GLU A 317 14.74 -15.53 -12.77
C GLU A 317 13.63 -15.25 -11.74
N LEU A 318 12.53 -16.00 -11.74
CA LEU A 318 11.45 -15.82 -10.78
C LEU A 318 11.36 -16.99 -9.81
N ARG A 319 10.73 -16.73 -8.67
CA ARG A 319 10.27 -17.78 -7.78
C ARG A 319 8.82 -17.55 -7.39
N TRP A 320 8.11 -18.66 -7.20
CA TRP A 320 6.81 -18.67 -6.55
C TRP A 320 6.92 -19.29 -5.16
N GLY A 321 6.39 -18.59 -4.16
CA GLY A 321 6.55 -18.98 -2.75
C GLY A 321 5.85 -20.29 -2.37
N GLY A 322 4.96 -20.83 -3.22
CA GLY A 322 4.40 -22.17 -3.03
C GLY A 322 5.44 -23.30 -3.10
N ASN A 323 6.60 -23.03 -3.70
CA ASN A 323 7.75 -23.95 -3.77
C ASN A 323 8.81 -23.71 -2.68
N PHE A 324 8.60 -22.75 -1.78
CA PHE A 324 9.53 -22.51 -0.66
C PHE A 324 9.42 -23.59 0.41
N ASN A 325 10.49 -23.73 1.21
CA ASN A 325 10.52 -24.64 2.37
C ASN A 325 9.38 -24.32 3.36
N THR A 326 9.20 -23.04 3.67
CA THR A 326 7.98 -22.53 4.29
C THR A 326 7.10 -21.99 3.19
N LYS A 327 6.03 -22.71 2.87
CA LYS A 327 5.14 -22.36 1.76
C LYS A 327 4.49 -20.99 1.98
N ASP A 328 4.61 -20.14 0.98
CA ASP A 328 3.91 -18.87 0.87
C ASP A 328 3.29 -18.74 -0.54
N PRO A 329 2.13 -19.37 -0.77
CA PRO A 329 1.59 -19.55 -2.12
C PRO A 329 1.07 -18.26 -2.76
N VAL A 330 1.02 -17.14 -2.02
CA VAL A 330 0.66 -15.82 -2.58
C VAL A 330 1.88 -15.06 -3.08
N HIS A 331 3.09 -15.49 -2.74
CA HIS A 331 4.31 -14.74 -2.94
C HIS A 331 4.97 -15.00 -4.30
N ILE A 332 5.48 -13.96 -4.94
CA ILE A 332 6.38 -14.01 -6.11
C ILE A 332 7.53 -13.02 -5.91
N ASP A 333 8.76 -13.46 -6.19
CA ASP A 333 9.96 -12.61 -6.20
C ASP A 333 10.96 -13.02 -7.30
N ASP A 334 12.04 -12.27 -7.45
CA ASP A 334 13.14 -12.53 -8.40
C ASP A 334 14.38 -13.18 -7.76
N HIS A 335 14.23 -13.77 -6.57
CA HIS A 335 15.33 -14.40 -5.84
C HIS A 335 16.50 -13.47 -5.47
N LEU A 336 16.31 -12.15 -5.38
CA LEU A 336 17.37 -11.20 -5.01
C LEU A 336 18.20 -11.63 -3.78
N ASN A 337 17.52 -12.12 -2.73
CA ASN A 337 18.16 -12.61 -1.51
C ASN A 337 19.07 -13.85 -1.65
N LYS A 338 19.25 -14.39 -2.86
CA LYS A 338 20.31 -15.38 -3.15
C LYS A 338 21.71 -14.78 -2.95
N ASP A 339 21.88 -13.51 -3.31
CA ASP A 339 23.10 -12.75 -3.06
C ASP A 339 22.83 -11.71 -1.97
N LEU A 340 23.28 -12.03 -0.75
CA LEU A 340 23.06 -11.17 0.41
C LEU A 340 23.77 -9.82 0.30
N THR A 341 24.83 -9.72 -0.50
CA THR A 341 25.53 -8.44 -0.71
C THR A 341 24.70 -7.54 -1.59
N VAL A 342 24.18 -8.07 -2.70
CA VAL A 342 23.28 -7.34 -3.60
C VAL A 342 21.99 -6.98 -2.88
N TRP A 343 21.40 -7.92 -2.14
CA TRP A 343 20.18 -7.67 -1.36
C TRP A 343 20.39 -6.54 -0.34
N ARG A 344 21.49 -6.54 0.43
CA ARG A 344 21.75 -5.49 1.44
C ARG A 344 21.87 -4.12 0.81
N LYS A 345 22.51 -4.05 -0.37
CA LYS A 345 22.62 -2.81 -1.13
C LYS A 345 21.25 -2.31 -1.56
N ARG A 346 20.41 -3.16 -2.15
CA ARG A 346 19.05 -2.76 -2.56
C ARG A 346 18.17 -2.42 -1.38
N TYR A 347 18.21 -3.22 -0.32
CA TYR A 347 17.55 -2.92 0.95
C TYR A 347 17.88 -1.51 1.43
N GLN A 348 19.17 -1.16 1.57
CA GLN A 348 19.58 0.17 2.00
C GLN A 348 19.05 1.26 1.07
N VAL A 349 19.21 1.09 -0.25
CA VAL A 349 18.70 2.03 -1.26
C VAL A 349 17.20 2.27 -1.10
N MET A 350 16.42 1.23 -0.85
CA MET A 350 14.97 1.33 -0.70
C MET A 350 14.54 1.94 0.62
N GLN A 351 15.20 1.60 1.73
CA GLN A 351 14.90 2.19 3.03
C GLN A 351 15.31 3.68 3.09
N GLU A 352 16.40 4.05 2.43
CA GLU A 352 16.80 5.45 2.23
C GLU A 352 15.81 6.20 1.33
N ALA A 353 15.27 5.56 0.29
CA ALA A 353 14.28 6.17 -0.59
C ALA A 353 13.00 6.58 0.15
N VAL A 354 12.63 5.83 1.19
CA VAL A 354 11.53 6.19 2.09
C VAL A 354 11.96 6.91 3.36
N GLN A 355 13.18 7.47 3.40
CA GLN A 355 13.71 8.28 4.50
C GLN A 355 13.73 7.60 5.89
N LEU A 356 13.81 6.27 5.95
CA LEU A 356 13.88 5.54 7.22
C LEU A 356 15.28 5.54 7.86
N GLY A 357 16.20 6.34 7.32
CA GLY A 357 17.60 6.44 7.76
C GLY A 357 18.48 5.36 7.14
N LYS A 358 19.78 5.40 7.45
CA LYS A 358 20.68 4.26 7.23
C LYS A 358 20.32 3.22 8.29
N VAL A 359 19.82 2.06 7.85
CA VAL A 359 19.52 0.93 8.73
C VAL A 359 20.79 0.18 9.09
#